data_AF-A0A151RC53-F1
#
_entry.id   AF-A0A151RC53-F1
#
_cell.length_a   1.000
_cell.length_b   1.000
_cell.length_c   1.000
_cell.angle_alpha   90.00
_cell.angle_beta   90.00
_cell.angle_gamma   90.00
#
_symmetry.space_group_name_H-M   'P 1'
#
loop_
_entity.id
_entity.type
_entity.pdbx_description
1 polymer ?
#
loop_
_entity_poly.entity_id
_entity_poly.type
_entity_poly.pdbx_seq_one_letter_code
_entity_poly.pdbx_strand_id
1 'polypeptide(L)'
;AIMNSYNKHINGFAAMLEEEEASEIAQNPNVVFVCLSKEHKFFTTRSWDFLGLGKNGRIPANSTWRKARFGENAIIANIDTGRLNYRFNI
;
A
#
# COMPACT_ATOMS: atom_id res chain seq x y z
N ALA A 1 -17.84 18.59 3.81
CA ALA A 1 -18.60 17.50 3.13
C ALA A 1 -17.83 16.17 3.22
N ILE A 2 -18.52 15.02 3.31
CA ILE A 2 -17.86 13.69 3.41
C ILE A 2 -17.29 13.28 2.04
N MET A 3 -16.00 12.92 2.00
CA MET A 3 -15.30 12.44 0.80
C MET A 3 -15.35 10.92 0.68
N ASN A 4 -15.11 10.21 1.79
CA ASN A 4 -15.06 8.76 1.84
C ASN A 4 -15.68 8.25 3.12
N SER A 5 -16.33 7.08 3.05
CA SER A 5 -16.86 6.36 4.21
C SER A 5 -16.27 4.96 4.26
N TYR A 6 -15.84 4.56 5.45
CA TYR A 6 -15.23 3.26 5.73
C TYR A 6 -16.12 2.52 6.74
N ASN A 7 -16.57 1.32 6.37
CA ASN A 7 -17.50 0.52 7.20
C ASN A 7 -17.19 -0.98 7.21
N LYS A 8 -16.07 -1.42 6.61
CA LYS A 8 -15.72 -2.83 6.49
C LYS A 8 -14.79 -3.31 7.61
N HIS A 9 -13.61 -2.71 7.69
CA HIS A 9 -12.56 -3.08 8.65
C HIS A 9 -12.27 -1.96 9.66
N ILE A 10 -12.66 -0.74 9.31
CA ILE A 10 -12.63 0.45 10.16
C ILE A 10 -14.01 1.09 10.00
N ASN A 11 -14.53 1.67 11.09
CA ASN A 11 -15.74 2.49 11.08
C ASN A 11 -15.34 3.96 11.20
N GLY A 12 -15.42 4.71 10.11
CA GLY A 12 -15.00 6.10 10.06
C GLY A 12 -15.23 6.75 8.70
N PHE A 13 -14.82 8.00 8.55
CA PHE A 13 -14.96 8.75 7.30
C PHE A 13 -13.80 9.72 7.11
N ALA A 14 -13.56 10.11 5.86
CA ALA A 14 -12.72 11.25 5.50
C ALA A 14 -13.63 12.40 5.05
N ALA A 15 -13.37 13.61 5.53
CA ALA A 15 -14.12 14.81 5.18
C ALA A 15 -13.19 16.02 5.09
N MET A 16 -13.57 16.99 4.27
CA MET A 16 -13.03 18.35 4.35
C MET A 16 -13.79 19.08 5.45
N LEU A 17 -13.03 19.57 6.43
CA LEU A 17 -13.51 20.26 7.64
C LEU A 17 -12.58 21.43 7.94
N GLU A 18 -13.13 22.49 8.50
CA GLU A 18 -12.35 23.55 9.16
C GLU A 18 -11.80 23.05 10.51
N GLU A 19 -10.82 23.76 11.06
CA GLU A 19 -10.15 23.35 12.31
C GLU A 19 -11.12 23.33 13.50
N GLU A 20 -12.04 24.28 13.54
CA GLU A 20 -13.10 24.36 14.54
C GLU A 20 -14.05 23.16 14.45
N GLU A 21 -14.51 22.81 13.24
CA GLU A 21 -15.39 21.65 13.00
C GLU A 21 -14.71 20.34 13.41
N ALA A 22 -13.42 20.18 13.08
CA ALA A 22 -12.64 19.01 13.48
C ALA A 22 -12.49 18.91 15.01
N SER A 23 -12.31 20.05 15.69
CA SER A 23 -12.21 20.14 17.15
C SER A 23 -13.52 19.81 17.84
N GLU A 24 -14.65 20.27 17.30
CA GLU A 24 -15.99 19.93 17.80
C GLU A 24 -16.28 18.42 17.66
N ILE A 25 -15.96 17.84 16.50
CA ILE A 25 -16.14 16.39 16.26
C ILE A 25 -15.27 15.57 17.22
N ALA A 26 -14.04 16.00 17.50
CA ALA A 26 -13.13 15.31 18.41
C ALA A 26 -13.65 15.26 19.87
N GLN A 27 -14.55 16.15 20.26
CA GLN A 27 -15.17 16.15 21.59
C GLN A 27 -16.37 15.21 21.71
N ASN A 28 -16.87 14.66 20.59
CA ASN A 28 -17.99 13.75 20.61
C ASN A 28 -17.60 12.41 21.27
N PRO A 29 -18.31 11.92 22.30
CA PRO A 29 -17.95 10.69 23.00
C PRO A 29 -18.02 9.43 22.13
N ASN A 30 -18.68 9.49 20.96
CA ASN A 30 -18.73 8.40 19.99
C ASN A 30 -17.58 8.44 18.98
N VAL A 31 -16.76 9.49 18.98
CA VAL A 31 -15.59 9.64 18.11
C VAL A 31 -14.36 9.19 18.88
N VAL A 32 -13.69 8.15 18.36
CA VAL A 32 -12.51 7.58 19.00
C VAL A 32 -11.26 8.42 18.71
N PHE A 33 -11.14 8.98 17.50
CA PHE A 33 -9.96 9.73 17.09
C PHE A 33 -10.24 10.62 15.87
N VAL A 34 -9.62 11.79 15.83
CA VAL A 34 -9.62 12.70 14.68
C VAL A 34 -8.17 13.04 14.35
N CYS A 35 -7.78 12.96 13.08
CA CYS A 35 -6.47 13.40 12.62
C CYS A 35 -6.54 14.06 11.25
N LEU A 36 -5.68 15.05 11.05
CA LEU A 36 -5.44 15.63 9.75
C LEU A 36 -4.85 14.59 8.80
N SER A 37 -5.47 14.44 7.63
CA SER A 37 -4.94 13.60 6.55
C SER A 37 -3.59 14.16 6.07
N LYS A 38 -2.59 13.29 5.89
CA LYS A 38 -1.24 13.68 5.48
C LYS A 38 -0.85 12.97 4.20
N GLU A 39 -0.19 13.69 3.31
CA GLU A 39 0.50 13.09 2.18
C GLU A 39 1.76 12.36 2.65
N HIS A 40 1.99 11.17 2.11
CA HIS A 40 3.19 10.38 2.39
C HIS A 40 4.10 10.38 1.16
N LYS A 41 5.40 10.65 1.37
CA LYS A 41 6.41 10.58 0.31
C LYS A 41 6.76 9.14 0.01
N PHE A 42 6.91 8.82 -1.28
CA PHE A 42 7.37 7.52 -1.73
C PHE A 42 8.84 7.31 -1.36
N PHE A 43 9.13 6.13 -0.80
CA PHE A 43 10.50 5.62 -0.71
C PHE A 43 10.69 4.58 -1.80
N THR A 44 11.53 4.86 -2.80
CA THR A 44 11.90 3.85 -3.79
C THR A 44 13.31 3.35 -3.49
N THR A 45 13.42 2.06 -3.20
CA THR A 45 14.71 1.34 -3.30
C THR A 45 14.73 0.67 -4.66
N ARG A 46 15.73 0.95 -5.51
CA ARG A 46 15.94 0.24 -6.78
C ARG A 46 16.35 -1.22 -6.47
N SER A 47 15.36 -2.08 -6.20
CA SER A 47 15.52 -3.29 -5.39
C SER A 47 15.68 -4.59 -6.17
N TRP A 48 15.58 -4.59 -7.49
CA TRP A 48 15.70 -5.84 -8.26
C TRP A 48 17.10 -6.45 -8.14
N ASP A 49 18.15 -5.63 -8.15
CA ASP A 49 19.54 -6.07 -7.93
C ASP A 49 19.77 -6.52 -6.48
N PHE A 50 19.03 -5.95 -5.51
CA PHE A 50 19.17 -6.22 -4.08
C PHE A 50 18.68 -7.62 -3.68
N LEU A 51 17.66 -8.13 -4.36
CA LEU A 51 17.02 -9.40 -3.99
C LEU A 51 17.80 -10.63 -4.51
N GLY A 52 18.88 -10.46 -5.28
CA GLY A 52 19.75 -11.56 -5.72
C GLY A 52 19.04 -12.62 -6.58
N LEU A 53 17.97 -12.21 -7.26
CA LEU A 53 16.95 -13.09 -7.85
C LEU A 53 17.39 -13.79 -9.14
N GLY A 54 18.59 -13.48 -9.64
CA GLY A 54 19.21 -14.16 -10.77
C GLY A 54 20.62 -13.60 -11.01
N LYS A 55 21.55 -14.46 -11.45
CA LYS A 55 22.86 -14.03 -11.93
C LYS A 55 22.87 -14.17 -13.45
N ASN A 56 23.01 -13.06 -14.16
CA ASN A 56 23.07 -13.02 -15.63
C ASN A 56 21.87 -13.69 -16.33
N GLY A 57 20.65 -13.48 -15.80
CA GLY A 57 19.41 -14.02 -16.40
C GLY A 57 19.22 -15.53 -16.26
N ARG A 58 20.06 -16.22 -15.49
CA ARG A 58 19.94 -17.67 -15.26
C ARG A 58 19.41 -17.98 -13.86
N ILE A 59 18.44 -18.90 -13.79
CA ILE A 59 17.85 -19.41 -12.56
C ILE A 59 18.41 -20.81 -12.30
N PRO A 60 19.27 -21.00 -11.28
CA PRO A 60 19.84 -22.32 -10.98
C PRO A 60 18.75 -23.36 -10.67
N ALA A 61 19.03 -24.63 -11.01
CA ALA A 61 18.10 -25.72 -10.76
C ALA A 61 17.77 -25.88 -9.26
N ASN A 62 18.72 -25.62 -8.37
CA ASN A 62 18.54 -25.72 -6.92
C ASN A 62 18.09 -24.40 -6.26
N SER A 63 17.73 -23.37 -7.05
CA SER A 63 17.35 -22.05 -6.55
C SER A 63 16.04 -22.05 -5.75
N THR A 64 15.91 -21.08 -4.85
CA THR A 64 14.69 -20.85 -4.07
C THR A 64 13.48 -20.58 -4.96
N TRP A 65 13.66 -19.96 -6.13
CA TRP A 65 12.60 -19.73 -7.10
C TRP A 65 11.89 -21.00 -7.55
N ARG A 66 12.65 -22.01 -7.97
CA ARG A 66 12.08 -23.30 -8.38
C ARG A 66 11.46 -24.03 -7.19
N LYS A 67 12.11 -24.02 -6.03
CA LYS A 67 11.58 -24.63 -4.80
C LYS A 67 10.26 -24.00 -4.36
N ALA A 68 10.13 -22.69 -4.49
CA ALA A 68 8.91 -21.93 -4.20
C ALA A 68 7.90 -21.91 -5.36
N ARG A 69 8.13 -22.68 -6.43
CA ARG A 69 7.32 -22.67 -7.67
C ARG A 69 7.02 -21.26 -8.17
N PHE A 70 8.01 -20.37 -8.10
CA PHE A 70 7.89 -18.97 -8.53
C PHE A 70 6.75 -18.19 -7.87
N GLY A 71 6.32 -18.61 -6.67
CA GLY A 71 5.20 -17.97 -5.97
C GLY A 71 3.83 -18.40 -6.51
N GLU A 72 3.74 -19.53 -7.21
CA GLU A 72 2.46 -20.11 -7.65
C GLU A 72 1.47 -20.18 -6.48
N ASN A 73 0.25 -19.70 -6.72
CA ASN A 73 -0.86 -19.57 -5.76
C ASN A 73 -0.63 -18.56 -4.62
N ALA A 74 0.40 -17.72 -4.69
CA ALA A 74 0.55 -16.57 -3.80
C ALA A 74 -0.14 -15.33 -4.39
N ILE A 75 -0.86 -14.59 -3.54
CA ILE A 75 -1.41 -13.27 -3.87
C ILE A 75 -0.65 -12.25 -3.05
N ILE A 76 0.01 -11.31 -3.74
CA ILE A 76 0.77 -10.21 -3.11
C ILE A 76 0.03 -8.91 -3.41
N ALA A 77 -0.58 -8.30 -2.39
CA ALA A 77 -1.19 -6.99 -2.52
C ALA A 77 -0.11 -5.91 -2.47
N ASN A 78 -0.03 -5.09 -3.52
CA ASN A 78 0.87 -3.94 -3.57
C ASN A 78 0.05 -2.64 -3.54
N ILE A 79 0.29 -1.78 -2.55
CA ILE A 79 -0.33 -0.46 -2.44
C ILE A 79 0.73 0.57 -2.86
N ASP A 80 0.64 1.04 -4.09
CA ASP A 80 1.60 1.95 -4.72
C ASP A 80 0.85 2.87 -5.69
N THR A 81 1.56 3.71 -6.43
CA THR A 81 1.10 4.61 -7.50
C THR A 81 0.40 3.91 -8.68
N GLY A 82 0.35 2.58 -8.69
CA GLY A 82 -0.18 1.79 -9.79
C GLY A 82 0.89 1.47 -10.84
N ARG A 83 0.46 0.94 -11.99
CA ARG A 83 1.37 0.48 -13.06
C ARG A 83 1.53 1.59 -14.10
N LEU A 84 2.76 2.02 -14.35
CA LEU A 84 3.09 2.78 -15.56
C LEU A 84 2.81 1.90 -16.79
N ASN A 85 2.22 2.46 -17.86
CA ASN A 85 1.85 1.79 -19.12
C ASN A 85 3.06 1.32 -19.97
N TYR A 86 4.10 0.78 -19.34
CA TYR A 86 5.16 0.06 -20.01
C TYR A 86 4.93 -1.44 -19.83
N ARG A 87 4.80 -2.14 -20.97
CA ARG A 87 4.78 -3.60 -21.00
C ARG A 87 6.14 -4.11 -20.55
N PHE A 88 6.23 -4.49 -19.29
CA PHE A 88 7.29 -5.37 -18.83
C PHE A 88 6.86 -6.80 -19.17
N ASN A 89 7.54 -7.39 -20.15
CA ASN A 89 7.50 -8.84 -20.37
C ASN A 89 8.25 -9.47 -19.20
N ILE A 90 7.55 -10.31 -18.47
CA ILE A 90 8.10 -11.25 -17.49
C ILE A 90 8.64 -12.47 -18.25
#